data_AF-A0A699YSM5-F1
#
_entry.id   AF-A0A699YSM5-F1
#
_cell.length_a   1.000
_cell.length_b   1.000
_cell.length_c   1.000
_cell.angle_alpha   90.00
_cell.angle_beta   90.00
_cell.angle_gamma   90.00
#
_symmetry.space_group_name_H-M   'P 1'
#
loop_
_entity.id
_entity.type
_entity.pdbx_description
1 polymer ?
#
loop_
_entity_poly.entity_id
_entity_poly.type
_entity_poly.pdbx_seq_one_letter_code
_entity_poly.pdbx_strand_id
1 'polypeptide(L)'
;MAITDCQVFIPVCSKTYGDTKWTLRELHAADKANKEILPLWHSGDYPPKPVSMYLDHVQRLPRGNQPLVQANFQSLVSDLVEAVKKAGCLPRNPPGPSNQALQGLVLDQERKRI
;
A
#
# COMPACT_ATOMS: atom_id res chain seq x y z
N MET A 1 -12.92 -6.24 -3.49
CA MET A 1 -12.99 -4.76 -3.56
C MET A 1 -11.59 -4.20 -3.36
N ALA A 2 -11.23 -3.06 -3.96
CA ALA A 2 -9.84 -2.56 -3.93
C ALA A 2 -9.20 -2.57 -2.52
N ILE A 3 -9.95 -2.15 -1.49
CA ILE A 3 -9.49 -2.17 -0.10
C ILE A 3 -9.32 -3.59 0.46
N THR A 4 -10.22 -4.53 0.16
CA THR A 4 -10.12 -5.91 0.67
C THR A 4 -9.02 -6.70 -0.01
N ASP A 5 -8.68 -6.34 -1.25
CA ASP A 5 -7.78 -7.12 -2.10
C ASP A 5 -6.34 -6.58 -2.05
N CYS A 6 -6.14 -5.36 -1.52
CA CYS A 6 -4.82 -4.79 -1.31
C CYS A 6 -4.10 -5.44 -0.12
N GLN A 7 -2.77 -5.35 -0.13
CA GLN A 7 -1.91 -5.77 0.97
C GLN A 7 -1.69 -4.64 1.97
N VAL A 8 -1.60 -3.41 1.45
CA VAL A 8 -1.38 -2.17 2.22
C VAL A 8 -2.39 -1.12 1.81
N PHE A 9 -2.87 -0.35 2.78
CA PHE A 9 -3.68 0.84 2.61
C PHE A 9 -2.85 2.07 2.96
N ILE A 10 -2.68 2.98 1.99
CA ILE A 10 -1.84 4.16 2.13
C ILE A 10 -2.74 5.41 2.09
N PRO A 11 -3.24 5.89 3.25
CA PRO A 11 -4.02 7.11 3.28
C PRO A 11 -3.10 8.33 3.11
N VAL A 12 -3.44 9.20 2.15
CA VAL A 12 -2.74 10.47 1.94
C VAL A 12 -3.42 11.55 2.76
N CYS A 13 -2.90 11.79 3.97
CA CYS A 13 -3.46 12.69 4.96
C CYS A 13 -3.09 14.15 4.66
N SER A 14 -3.94 14.82 3.89
CA SER A 14 -3.93 16.28 3.75
C SER A 14 -4.73 16.95 4.86
N LYS A 15 -4.74 18.29 4.87
CA LYS A 15 -5.52 19.11 5.83
C LYS A 15 -7.01 18.71 5.92
N THR A 16 -7.61 18.23 4.84
CA THR A 16 -9.04 17.90 4.75
C THR A 16 -9.30 16.39 4.66
N TYR A 17 -8.28 15.55 4.87
CA TYR A 17 -8.46 14.10 4.85
C TYR A 17 -9.30 13.66 6.06
N GLY A 18 -10.38 12.92 5.80
CA GLY A 18 -11.35 12.54 6.81
C GLY A 18 -12.59 13.45 6.88
N ASP A 19 -12.58 14.61 6.21
CA ASP A 19 -13.75 15.52 6.22
C ASP A 19 -14.93 14.95 5.43
N THR A 20 -14.66 14.06 4.47
CA THR A 20 -15.70 13.41 3.67
C THR A 20 -16.03 12.03 4.24
N LYS A 21 -17.33 11.68 4.17
CA LYS A 21 -17.82 10.33 4.52
C LYS A 21 -17.10 9.23 3.73
N TRP A 22 -16.63 9.54 2.51
CA TRP A 22 -15.91 8.58 1.68
C TRP A 22 -14.58 8.19 2.33
N THR A 23 -13.72 9.16 2.63
CA THR A 23 -12.39 8.91 3.24
C THR A 23 -12.49 8.19 4.59
N LEU A 24 -13.49 8.52 5.41
CA LEU A 24 -13.76 7.83 6.67
C LEU A 24 -14.17 6.37 6.47
N ARG A 25 -15.04 6.11 5.49
CA ARG A 25 -15.50 4.74 5.17
C ARG A 25 -14.36 3.88 4.64
N GLU A 26 -13.49 4.42 3.80
CA GLU A 26 -12.34 3.68 3.28
C GLU A 26 -11.36 3.31 4.39
N LEU A 27 -11.02 4.27 5.25
CA LEU A 27 -10.13 4.01 6.38
C LEU A 27 -10.74 3.01 7.37
N HIS A 28 -12.03 3.17 7.69
CA HIS A 28 -12.75 2.21 8.54
C HIS A 28 -12.80 0.81 7.92
N ALA A 29 -12.99 0.70 6.60
CA ALA A 29 -12.98 -0.58 5.91
C ALA A 29 -11.59 -1.24 5.92
N ALA A 30 -10.52 -0.46 5.78
CA ALA A 30 -9.15 -0.94 5.86
C ALA A 30 -8.81 -1.45 7.27
N ASP A 31 -9.17 -0.68 8.30
CA ASP A 31 -9.02 -1.04 9.72
C ASP A 31 -9.78 -2.32 10.06
N LYS A 32 -11.07 -2.40 9.70
CA LYS A 32 -11.90 -3.59 9.91
C LYS A 32 -11.37 -4.84 9.19
N ALA A 33 -10.75 -4.65 8.02
CA ALA A 33 -10.14 -5.73 7.25
C ALA A 33 -8.70 -6.07 7.71
N ASN A 34 -8.24 -5.47 8.82
CA ASN A 34 -6.91 -5.64 9.39
C ASN A 34 -5.80 -5.44 8.34
N LYS A 35 -5.95 -4.43 7.49
CA LYS A 35 -4.92 -4.08 6.50
C LYS A 35 -3.76 -3.40 7.18
N GLU A 36 -2.57 -3.59 6.61
CA GLU A 36 -1.43 -2.74 6.94
C GLU A 36 -1.78 -1.31 6.54
N ILE A 37 -1.71 -0.36 7.48
CA ILE A 37 -1.98 1.06 7.22
C ILE A 37 -0.66 1.82 7.30
N LEU A 38 -0.24 2.44 6.20
CA LEU A 38 0.96 3.28 6.12
C LEU A 38 0.56 4.72 5.76
N PRO A 39 0.26 5.58 6.74
CA PRO A 39 -0.25 6.91 6.47
C PRO A 39 0.83 7.87 5.99
N LEU A 40 0.52 8.64 4.96
CA LEU A 40 1.36 9.72 4.45
C LEU A 40 0.84 11.06 4.97
N TRP A 41 1.60 11.73 5.83
CA TRP A 41 1.35 13.11 6.23
C TRP A 41 1.69 14.05 5.09
N HIS A 42 0.67 14.41 4.32
CA HIS A 42 0.82 15.28 3.17
C HIS A 42 0.93 16.75 3.59
N SER A 43 -0.02 17.24 4.40
CA SER A 43 -0.11 18.64 4.83
C SER A 43 -1.04 18.80 6.04
N GLY A 44 -1.02 19.97 6.68
CA GLY A 44 -1.87 20.27 7.85
C GLY A 44 -1.37 19.59 9.13
N ASP A 45 -2.22 19.52 10.15
CA ASP A 45 -1.91 18.81 11.38
C ASP A 45 -1.98 17.30 11.18
N TYR A 46 -1.19 16.56 11.95
CA TYR A 46 -1.20 15.11 11.92
C TYR A 46 -1.37 14.48 13.32
N PRO A 47 -2.23 13.45 13.46
CA PRO A 47 -3.17 12.99 12.44
C PRO A 47 -4.32 14.00 12.24
N PRO A 48 -5.01 13.99 11.08
CA PRO A 48 -6.21 14.81 10.92
C PRO A 48 -7.27 14.40 11.95
N LYS A 49 -7.84 15.38 12.65
CA LYS A 49 -8.78 15.17 13.77
C LYS A 49 -9.92 14.18 13.48
N PRO A 50 -10.58 14.16 12.30
CA PRO A 50 -11.66 13.22 12.03
C PRO A 50 -11.24 11.75 12.03
N VAL A 51 -9.95 11.47 11.81
CA VAL A 51 -9.40 10.11 11.66
C VAL A 51 -8.37 9.76 12.74
N SER A 52 -8.17 10.61 13.76
CA SER A 52 -7.14 10.42 14.79
C SER A 52 -7.29 9.08 15.50
N MET A 53 -8.52 8.65 15.79
CA MET A 53 -8.81 7.36 16.43
C MET A 53 -8.24 6.13 15.69
N TYR A 54 -7.97 6.24 14.38
CA TYR A 54 -7.38 5.16 13.58
C TYR A 54 -5.86 5.31 13.43
N LEU A 55 -5.33 6.54 13.54
CA LEU A 55 -3.97 6.86 13.10
C LEU A 55 -3.02 7.26 14.25
N ASP A 56 -3.53 7.55 15.45
CA ASP A 56 -2.72 8.01 16.59
C ASP A 56 -1.59 7.03 16.98
N HIS A 57 -1.78 5.75 16.72
CA HIS A 57 -0.81 4.69 17.04
C HIS A 57 -0.06 4.14 15.83
N VAL A 58 -0.26 4.74 14.65
CA VAL A 58 0.32 4.27 13.40
C VAL A 58 1.52 5.14 13.01
N GLN A 59 2.65 4.49 12.71
CA GLN A 59 3.83 5.21 12.24
C GLN A 59 3.56 5.84 10.88
N ARG A 60 3.49 7.17 10.84
CA ARG A 60 3.36 7.93 9.59
C ARG A 60 4.69 8.16 8.87
N LEU A 61 4.57 8.50 7.59
CA LEU A 61 5.64 9.02 6.74
C LEU A 61 5.31 10.44 6.24
N PRO A 62 6.29 11.32 6.01
CA PRO A 62 7.71 11.14 6.30
C PRO A 62 7.95 11.01 7.81
N ARG A 63 9.08 10.39 8.18
CA ARG A 63 9.52 10.40 9.59
C ARG A 63 10.06 11.80 9.90
N GLY A 64 9.65 12.37 11.04
CA GLY A 64 10.10 13.70 11.48
C GLY A 64 8.98 14.74 11.58
N ASN A 65 9.39 16.01 11.67
CA ASN A 65 8.52 17.10 12.13
C ASN A 65 7.93 17.94 10.98
N GLN A 66 8.16 17.54 9.73
CA GLN A 66 7.70 18.27 8.55
C GLN A 66 6.76 17.40 7.69
N PRO A 67 5.66 17.96 7.16
CA PRO A 67 4.79 17.25 6.22
C PRO A 67 5.47 17.05 4.87
N LEU A 68 4.91 16.18 4.02
CA LEU A 68 5.44 15.90 2.68
C LEU A 68 5.66 17.16 1.84
N VAL A 69 4.74 18.12 1.88
CA VAL A 69 4.86 19.39 1.13
C VAL A 69 6.09 20.22 1.53
N GLN A 70 6.76 19.89 2.64
CA GLN A 70 7.98 20.53 3.14
C GLN A 70 9.16 19.56 3.25
N ALA A 71 8.98 18.28 2.92
CA ALA A 71 10.00 17.24 3.03
C ALA A 71 10.65 16.93 1.67
N ASN A 72 11.80 16.27 1.69
CA ASN A 72 12.41 15.75 0.47
C ASN A 72 11.59 14.57 -0.06
N PHE A 73 10.98 14.74 -1.23
CA PHE A 73 10.13 13.73 -1.85
C PHE A 73 10.88 12.41 -2.14
N GLN A 74 12.14 12.48 -2.59
CA GLN A 74 12.93 11.29 -2.90
C GLN A 74 13.21 10.47 -1.64
N SER A 75 13.55 11.13 -0.53
CA SER A 75 13.73 10.49 0.77
C SER A 75 12.42 9.84 1.26
N LEU A 76 11.28 10.52 1.10
CA LEU A 76 9.97 9.93 1.43
C LEU A 76 9.72 8.65 0.63
N VAL A 77 9.96 8.67 -0.69
CA VAL A 77 9.72 7.49 -1.53
C VAL A 77 10.60 6.33 -1.07
N SER A 78 11.86 6.61 -0.71
CA SER A 78 12.75 5.60 -0.11
C SER A 78 12.17 5.02 1.18
N ASP A 79 11.78 5.89 2.13
CA ASP A 79 11.19 5.48 3.41
C ASP A 79 9.89 4.68 3.22
N LEU A 80 9.06 5.05 2.24
CA LEU A 80 7.83 4.35 1.91
C LEU A 80 8.12 2.95 1.37
N VAL A 81 9.07 2.82 0.44
CA VAL A 81 9.50 1.53 -0.08
C VAL A 81 10.04 0.63 1.04
N GLU A 82 10.82 1.18 1.96
CA GLU A 82 11.31 0.45 3.14
C GLU A 82 10.17 0.01 4.07
N ALA A 83 9.21 0.89 4.35
CA ALA A 83 8.06 0.56 5.19
C ALA A 83 7.20 -0.55 4.56
N VAL A 84 6.92 -0.46 3.25
CA VAL A 84 6.19 -1.47 2.49
C VAL A 84 6.91 -2.82 2.53
N LYS A 85 8.24 -2.82 2.34
CA LYS A 85 9.07 -4.04 2.46
C LYS A 85 9.03 -4.62 3.87
N LYS A 86 9.17 -3.80 4.90
CA LYS A 86 9.15 -4.22 6.31
C LYS A 86 7.80 -4.83 6.69
N ALA A 87 6.71 -4.31 6.14
CA ALA A 87 5.37 -4.85 6.32
C ALA A 87 5.07 -6.09 5.45
N GLY A 88 6.03 -6.58 4.65
CA GLY A 88 5.84 -7.74 3.78
C GLY A 88 4.90 -7.49 2.60
N CYS A 89 4.57 -6.23 2.29
CA CYS A 89 3.59 -5.84 1.28
C CYS A 89 4.21 -5.71 -0.13
N LEU A 90 4.83 -6.77 -0.62
CA LEU A 90 5.52 -6.77 -1.91
C LEU A 90 4.55 -7.02 -3.08
N PRO A 91 4.88 -6.58 -4.31
CA PRO A 91 4.15 -7.00 -5.50
C PRO A 91 4.06 -8.52 -5.54
N ARG A 92 2.86 -9.06 -5.80
CA ARG A 92 2.73 -10.51 -6.01
C ARG A 92 3.62 -10.87 -7.20
N ASN A 93 4.37 -11.97 -7.08
CA ASN A 93 5.02 -12.55 -8.24
C ASN A 93 3.94 -12.74 -9.32
N PRO A 94 4.21 -12.39 -10.59
CA PRO A 94 3.30 -12.73 -11.65
C PRO A 94 3.04 -14.24 -11.59
N PRO A 95 1.81 -14.70 -11.87
CA PRO A 95 1.56 -16.14 -11.96
C PRO A 95 2.60 -16.71 -12.92
N GLY A 96 3.45 -17.60 -12.41
CA GLY A 96 4.37 -18.35 -13.25
C GLY A 96 3.58 -19.08 -14.34
N PRO A 97 4.21 -19.46 -15.47
CA PRO A 97 3.52 -20.17 -16.52
C PRO A 97 2.79 -21.38 -15.91
N SER A 98 1.48 -21.44 -16.13
CA SER A 98 0.63 -22.54 -15.69
C SER A 98 1.26 -23.87 -16.11
N ASN A 99 1.22 -24.89 -15.25
CA ASN A 99 1.77 -26.23 -15.54
C ASN A 99 1.28 -26.82 -16.89
N GLN A 100 0.13 -26.37 -17.40
CA GLN A 100 -0.38 -26.70 -18.74
C GLN A 100 0.50 -26.14 -19.88
N ALA A 101 1.09 -24.96 -19.73
CA ALA A 101 1.99 -24.35 -20.71
C ALA A 101 3.36 -25.08 -20.74
N LEU A 102 3.80 -25.60 -19.59
CA LEU A 102 5.01 -26.42 -19.49
C LEU A 102 4.82 -27.79 -20.16
N GLN A 103 3.63 -28.40 -20.05
CA GLN A 103 3.32 -29.67 -20.73
C GLN A 103 3.24 -29.51 -22.26
N GLY A 104 2.73 -28.38 -22.76
CA GLY A 104 2.70 -28.09 -24.19
C GLY A 104 4.10 -27.93 -24.82
N LEU A 105 5.04 -27.33 -24.08
CA LEU A 105 6.43 -27.15 -24.54
C LEU A 105 7.22 -28.45 -24.61
N VAL A 106 6.98 -29.40 -23.68
CA VAL A 106 7.63 -30.72 -23.69
C VAL A 106 7.16 -31.55 -24.90
N LEU A 107 5.86 -31.51 -25.21
CA LEU A 107 5.28 -32.25 -26.34
C LEU A 107 5.74 -31.71 -27.71
N ASP A 108 5.92 -30.38 -27.85
CA ASP A 108 6.40 -29.77 -29.10
C ASP A 108 7.89 -30.06 -29.34
N GLN A 109 8.68 -30.24 -28.27
CA GLN A 109 10.10 -30.61 -28.36
C GLN A 109 10.31 -32.07 -28.78
N GLU A 110 9.43 -33.00 -28.37
CA GLU A 110 9.49 -34.40 -28.82
C GLU A 110 9.04 -34.56 -30.28
N ARG A 111 8.08 -33.75 -30.74
CA ARG A 111 7.58 -33.82 -32.12
C ARG A 111 8.57 -33.36 -33.19
N LYS A 112 9.59 -32.60 -32.81
CA LYS A 112 10.65 -32.09 -33.72
C LYS A 112 11.89 -32.99 -33.78
N ARG A 113 11.92 -34.11 -33.05
CA ARG A 113 13.04 -35.06 -33.02
C ARG A 113 12.81 -36.35 -33.83
N ILE A 114 11.73 -36.44 -34.62
CA ILE A 114 11.44 -37.57 -35.51
C ILE A 114 11.49 -37.11 -36.96
#